data_AF-A0A851HEQ5-F1
#
_entry.id   AF-A0A851HEQ5-F1
#
_cell.length_a   1.000
_cell.length_b   1.000
_cell.length_c   1.000
_cell.angle_alpha   90.00
_cell.angle_beta   90.00
_cell.angle_gamma   90.00
#
_symmetry.space_group_name_H-M   'P 1'
#
loop_
_entity.id
_entity.type
_entity.pdbx_description
1 polymer ?
#
loop_
_entity_poly.entity_id
_entity_poly.type
_entity_poly.pdbx_seq_one_letter_code
_entity_poly.pdbx_strand_id
1 'polypeptide(L)'
;MLYLITFDDELYYTSLTVGEFLVHRQDGESLDLMTFFPVEDPIKPDDVLQVALRNGFEHPAGLLVDASLVDIMNKPRHLEQASASQLALEAQLDELESGPTSVEDASFEREQDQIARDARMDHSEALNWANTARRDLLERTIQEQLRKHWDTHGV
;
A
#
# COMPACT_ATOMS: atom_id res chain seq x y z
N MET A 1 1.89 -3.87 12.84
CA MET A 1 3.13 -3.86 12.06
C MET A 1 3.49 -2.41 11.79
N LEU A 2 4.75 -2.05 12.03
CA LEU A 2 5.28 -0.71 11.76
C LEU A 2 6.37 -0.81 10.71
N TYR A 3 6.42 0.18 9.83
CA TYR A 3 7.55 0.43 8.95
C TYR A 3 8.44 1.50 9.57
N LEU A 4 9.75 1.31 9.47
CA LEU A 4 10.78 2.29 9.74
C LEU A 4 11.34 2.74 8.40
N ILE A 5 11.26 4.04 8.13
CA ILE A 5 12.08 4.68 7.11
C ILE A 5 13.26 5.36 7.79
N THR A 6 14.47 4.94 7.44
CA THR A 6 15.70 5.49 8.00
C THR A 6 16.15 6.71 7.22
N PHE A 7 17.03 7.54 7.80
CA PHE A 7 17.48 8.80 7.17
C PHE A 7 18.24 8.62 5.85
N ASP A 8 18.73 7.42 5.58
CA ASP A 8 19.36 6.95 4.34
C ASP A 8 18.37 6.33 3.35
N ASP A 9 17.07 6.58 3.52
CA ASP A 9 15.96 6.10 2.68
C ASP A 9 15.82 4.56 2.63
N GLU A 10 16.39 3.84 3.60
CA GLU A 10 16.19 2.41 3.72
C GLU A 10 14.87 2.11 4.46
N LEU A 11 14.23 1.00 4.07
CA LEU A 11 12.96 0.57 4.61
C LEU A 11 13.12 -0.73 5.39
N TYR A 12 12.67 -0.68 6.64
CA TYR A 12 12.58 -1.82 7.52
C TYR A 12 11.17 -1.95 8.08
N TYR A 13 10.83 -3.13 8.59
CA TYR A 13 9.58 -3.35 9.30
C TYR A 13 9.81 -4.09 10.62
N THR A 14 8.85 -3.94 11.53
CA THR A 14 8.76 -4.71 12.75
C THR A 14 7.32 -5.19 12.95
N SER A 15 7.16 -6.37 13.54
CA SER A 15 5.83 -6.96 13.79
C SER A 15 5.02 -6.19 14.83
N LEU A 16 5.66 -5.28 15.59
CA LEU A 16 4.99 -4.45 16.59
C LEU A 16 3.83 -3.65 15.99
N THR A 17 2.79 -3.47 16.80
CA THR A 17 1.65 -2.59 16.53
C THR A 17 1.92 -1.19 17.08
N VAL A 18 1.16 -0.19 16.62
CA VAL A 18 1.18 1.16 17.21
C VAL A 18 0.89 1.11 18.71
N GLY A 19 -0.06 0.25 19.14
CA GLY A 19 -0.40 0.09 20.55
C GLY A 19 0.77 -0.38 21.39
N GLU A 20 1.45 -1.45 20.96
CA GLU A 20 2.64 -1.97 21.65
C GLU A 20 3.77 -0.95 21.65
N PHE A 21 4.00 -0.26 20.53
CA PHE A 21 5.00 0.80 20.44
C PHE A 21 4.76 1.94 21.44
N LEU A 22 3.51 2.37 21.60
CA LEU A 22 3.14 3.42 22.56
C LEU A 22 3.35 2.96 24.01
N VAL A 23 3.09 1.69 24.33
CA VAL A 23 3.36 1.11 25.64
C VAL A 23 4.88 1.11 25.92
N HIS A 24 5.70 0.59 25.00
CA HIS A 24 7.16 0.59 25.14
C HIS A 24 7.72 2.01 25.35
N ARG A 25 7.20 3.00 24.60
CA ARG A 25 7.59 4.41 24.75
C ARG A 25 7.19 4.98 26.11
N GLN A 26 6.03 4.61 26.63
CA GLN A 26 5.56 5.05 27.95
C GLN A 26 6.40 4.44 29.09
N ASP A 27 6.79 3.18 28.93
CA ASP A 27 7.62 2.46 29.91
C ASP A 27 9.11 2.88 29.85
N GLY A 28 9.47 3.75 28.91
CA GLY A 28 10.82 4.30 28.75
C GLY A 28 11.81 3.28 28.19
N GLU A 29 11.32 2.23 27.53
CA GLU A 29 12.18 1.27 26.86
C GLU A 29 12.88 1.91 25.66
N SER A 30 14.15 1.54 25.45
CA SER A 30 14.94 2.06 24.33
C SER A 30 14.38 1.52 23.02
N LEU A 31 13.86 2.44 22.19
CA LEU A 31 13.34 2.12 20.87
C LEU A 31 14.43 1.53 19.95
N ASP A 32 15.70 1.82 20.23
CA ASP A 32 16.87 1.31 19.51
C ASP A 32 17.07 -0.21 19.66
N LEU A 33 16.46 -0.82 20.67
CA LEU A 33 16.53 -2.26 20.92
C LEU A 33 15.46 -3.04 20.15
N MET A 34 14.57 -2.36 19.42
CA MET A 34 13.56 -3.02 18.61
C MET A 34 14.22 -3.78 17.45
N THR A 35 13.72 -4.99 17.21
CA THR A 35 14.19 -5.80 16.08
C THR A 35 13.45 -5.37 14.82
N PHE A 36 14.24 -5.03 13.80
CA PHE A 36 13.78 -4.62 12.48
C PHE A 36 14.28 -5.61 11.41
N PHE A 37 13.45 -5.82 10.40
CA PHE A 37 13.72 -6.69 9.27
C PHE A 37 13.64 -5.88 7.97
N PRO A 38 14.48 -6.14 6.97
CA PRO A 38 14.44 -5.42 5.70
C PRO A 38 13.11 -5.68 4.98
N VAL A 39 12.58 -4.66 4.31
CA VAL A 39 11.39 -4.79 3.47
C VAL A 39 11.79 -5.39 2.12
N GLU A 40 11.21 -6.54 1.77
CA GLU A 40 11.44 -7.20 0.47
C GLU A 40 10.48 -6.73 -0.63
N ASP A 41 9.33 -6.18 -0.24
CA ASP A 41 8.32 -5.68 -1.17
C ASP A 41 8.79 -4.38 -1.86
N PRO A 42 8.40 -4.16 -3.13
CA PRO A 42 8.74 -2.94 -3.86
C PRO A 42 7.90 -1.76 -3.37
N ILE A 43 8.20 -1.27 -2.16
CA ILE A 43 7.65 -0.07 -1.55
C ILE A 43 8.63 1.07 -1.83
N LYS A 44 8.13 2.20 -2.33
CA LYS A 44 8.99 3.37 -2.55
C LYS A 44 9.22 4.09 -1.22
N PRO A 45 10.48 4.42 -0.85
CA PRO A 45 10.77 5.17 0.36
C PRO A 45 10.00 6.49 0.45
N ASP A 46 9.89 7.25 -0.65
CA ASP A 46 9.15 8.52 -0.66
C ASP A 46 7.66 8.35 -0.30
N ASP A 47 7.02 7.25 -0.75
CA ASP A 47 5.61 6.98 -0.41
C ASP A 47 5.46 6.73 1.11
N VAL A 48 6.45 6.11 1.75
CA VAL A 48 6.48 5.88 3.20
C VAL A 48 6.79 7.18 3.93
N LEU A 49 7.76 7.96 3.45
CA LEU A 49 8.18 9.23 4.04
C LEU A 49 7.02 10.24 4.13
N GLN A 50 6.29 10.40 3.03
CA GLN A 50 5.16 11.34 2.97
C GLN A 50 4.12 11.02 4.05
N VAL A 51 3.85 9.74 4.29
CA VAL A 51 2.89 9.31 5.32
C VAL A 51 3.48 9.45 6.71
N ALA A 52 4.75 9.05 6.88
CA ALA A 52 5.46 9.12 8.15
C ALA A 52 5.52 10.56 8.67
N LEU A 53 5.81 11.53 7.81
CA LEU A 53 5.83 12.96 8.16
C LEU A 53 4.46 13.51 8.60
N ARG A 54 3.34 12.85 8.24
CA ARG A 54 1.98 13.29 8.57
C ARG A 54 1.37 12.53 9.76
N ASN A 55 1.69 11.25 9.91
CA ASN A 55 1.00 10.36 10.86
C ASN A 55 1.94 9.43 11.63
N GLY A 56 3.25 9.55 11.43
CA GLY A 56 4.24 8.68 12.02
C GLY A 56 4.70 9.08 13.42
N PHE A 57 5.78 8.46 13.83
CA PHE A 57 6.44 8.66 15.12
C PHE A 57 7.95 8.83 14.92
N GLU A 58 8.58 9.63 15.77
CA GLU A 58 10.04 9.76 15.80
C GLU A 58 10.68 8.46 16.27
N HIS A 59 11.73 8.05 15.57
CA HIS A 59 12.63 6.97 15.95
C HIS A 59 14.08 7.46 15.85
N PRO A 60 15.02 7.03 16.71
CA PRO A 60 16.39 7.56 16.65
C PRO A 60 17.10 7.29 15.32
N ALA A 61 16.72 6.23 14.61
CA ALA A 61 17.22 5.92 13.27
C ALA A 61 16.39 6.51 12.11
N GLY A 62 15.26 7.18 12.37
CA GLY A 62 14.39 7.69 11.31
C GLY A 62 12.95 7.99 11.75
N LEU A 63 11.97 7.57 10.94
CA LEU A 63 10.54 7.72 11.24
C LEU A 63 9.81 6.37 11.18
N LEU A 64 8.93 6.14 12.14
CA LEU A 64 8.05 4.98 12.18
C LEU A 64 6.66 5.33 11.67
N VAL A 65 6.01 4.40 10.98
CA VAL A 65 4.66 4.58 10.45
C VAL A 65 3.90 3.26 10.44
N ASP A 66 2.59 3.31 10.69
CA ASP A 66 1.75 2.13 10.68
C ASP A 66 1.58 1.56 9.26
N ALA A 67 1.65 0.23 9.16
CA ALA A 67 1.54 -0.48 7.89
C ALA A 67 0.23 -0.18 7.13
N SER A 68 -0.90 0.01 7.83
CA SER A 68 -2.17 0.30 7.16
C SER A 68 -2.15 1.60 6.36
N LEU A 69 -1.32 2.57 6.77
CA LEU A 69 -1.18 3.83 6.06
C LEU A 69 -0.26 3.70 4.83
N VAL A 70 0.77 2.87 4.93
CA VAL A 70 1.63 2.49 3.79
C VAL A 70 0.83 1.69 2.76
N ASP A 71 -0.06 0.82 3.21
CA ASP A 71 -0.97 0.05 2.36
C ASP A 71 -1.92 0.98 1.61
N ILE A 72 -2.49 1.99 2.27
CA ILE A 72 -3.35 3.00 1.62
C ILE A 72 -2.61 3.73 0.50
N MET A 73 -1.33 4.09 0.69
CA MET A 73 -0.52 4.73 -0.35
C MET A 73 -0.27 3.82 -1.56
N ASN A 74 -0.01 2.54 -1.32
CA ASN A 74 0.35 1.59 -2.37
C ASN A 74 -0.85 0.94 -3.06
N LYS A 75 -2.02 0.92 -2.41
CA LYS A 75 -3.23 0.23 -2.89
C LYS A 75 -3.65 0.60 -4.31
N PRO A 76 -3.63 1.88 -4.75
CA PRO A 76 -3.95 2.22 -6.14
C PRO A 76 -3.03 1.51 -7.14
N ARG A 77 -1.71 1.50 -6.89
CA ARG A 77 -0.72 0.86 -7.76
C ARG A 77 -0.95 -0.65 -7.85
N HIS A 78 -1.24 -1.30 -6.72
CA HIS A 78 -1.53 -2.74 -6.72
C HIS A 78 -2.80 -3.07 -7.51
N LEU A 79 -3.85 -2.24 -7.39
CA LEU A 79 -5.07 -2.41 -8.18
C LEU A 79 -4.80 -2.21 -9.67
N GLU A 80 -4.06 -1.17 -10.07
CA GLU A 80 -3.68 -0.93 -11.46
C GLU A 80 -2.87 -2.10 -12.05
N GLN A 81 -1.91 -2.65 -11.29
CA GLN A 81 -1.12 -3.81 -11.69
C GLN A 81 -1.97 -5.08 -11.83
N ALA A 82 -2.92 -5.30 -10.91
CA ALA A 82 -3.85 -6.42 -11.00
C ALA A 82 -4.74 -6.32 -12.25
N SER A 83 -5.24 -5.11 -12.56
CA SER A 83 -6.04 -4.84 -13.76
C SER A 83 -5.26 -5.08 -15.05
N ALA A 84 -4.02 -4.57 -15.13
CA ALA A 84 -3.16 -4.80 -16.28
C ALA A 84 -2.87 -6.30 -16.49
N SER A 85 -2.68 -7.05 -15.41
CA SER A 85 -2.46 -8.50 -15.45
C SER A 85 -3.71 -9.25 -15.90
N GLN A 86 -4.90 -8.85 -15.43
CA GLN A 86 -6.18 -9.41 -15.87
C GLN A 86 -6.42 -9.17 -17.37
N LEU A 87 -6.21 -7.96 -17.86
CA LEU A 87 -6.34 -7.63 -19.29
C LEU A 87 -5.36 -8.45 -20.15
N ALA A 88 -4.13 -8.66 -19.68
CA ALA A 88 -3.15 -9.49 -20.38
C ALA A 88 -3.54 -10.97 -20.40
N LEU A 89 -4.21 -11.47 -19.36
CA LEU A 89 -4.74 -12.83 -19.31
C LEU A 89 -5.97 -13.00 -20.21
N GLU A 90 -6.90 -12.04 -20.19
CA GLU A 90 -8.06 -12.00 -21.09
C GLU A 90 -7.60 -12.06 -22.55
N ALA A 91 -6.65 -11.22 -22.95
CA ALA A 91 -6.10 -11.23 -24.32
C ALA A 91 -5.47 -12.59 -24.71
N GLN A 92 -4.78 -13.26 -23.78
CA GLN A 92 -4.22 -14.60 -24.03
C GLN A 92 -5.28 -15.68 -24.17
N LEU A 93 -6.41 -15.55 -23.46
CA LEU A 93 -7.53 -16.48 -23.56
C LEU A 93 -8.31 -16.27 -24.87
N ASP A 94 -8.53 -15.02 -25.27
CA ASP A 94 -9.17 -14.68 -26.55
C ASP A 94 -8.39 -15.24 -27.76
N GLU A 95 -7.05 -15.29 -27.67
CA GLU A 95 -6.20 -15.90 -28.70
C GLU A 95 -6.36 -17.43 -28.80
N LEU A 96 -6.81 -18.10 -27.72
CA LEU A 96 -6.99 -19.55 -27.64
C LEU A 96 -8.41 -20.00 -28.00
N GLU A 97 -9.41 -19.12 -27.87
CA GLU A 97 -10.78 -19.38 -28.29
C GLU A 97 -10.93 -19.33 -29.82
N SER A 98 -10.70 -20.47 -30.49
CA SER A 98 -10.94 -20.62 -31.92
C SER A 98 -12.18 -21.49 -32.19
N GLY A 99 -13.35 -20.88 -32.38
CA GLY A 99 -14.53 -21.57 -32.91
C GLY A 99 -15.87 -20.87 -32.63
N PRO A 100 -16.90 -21.11 -33.45
CA PRO A 100 -18.24 -20.57 -33.20
C PRO A 100 -18.87 -21.24 -31.97
N THR A 101 -19.34 -20.43 -31.02
CA THR A 101 -20.07 -20.84 -29.83
C THR A 101 -21.35 -21.61 -30.20
N SER A 102 -21.59 -22.74 -29.56
CA SER A 102 -22.84 -23.48 -29.71
C SER A 102 -24.00 -22.73 -29.04
N VAL A 103 -25.24 -22.95 -29.50
CA VAL A 103 -26.43 -22.31 -28.90
C VAL A 103 -26.63 -22.73 -27.42
N GLU A 104 -26.11 -23.89 -27.03
CA GLU A 104 -26.13 -24.41 -25.66
C GLU A 104 -25.16 -23.65 -24.74
N ASP A 105 -24.05 -23.15 -25.29
CA ASP A 105 -23.03 -22.38 -24.54
C ASP A 105 -23.36 -20.87 -24.50
N ALA A 106 -24.27 -20.38 -25.35
CA ALA A 106 -24.62 -18.96 -25.44
C ALA A 106 -25.23 -18.37 -24.16
N SER A 107 -25.87 -19.18 -23.29
CA SER A 107 -26.30 -18.71 -21.96
C SER A 107 -25.14 -18.60 -20.98
N PHE A 108 -24.17 -19.50 -21.09
CA PHE A 108 -22.96 -19.51 -20.26
C PHE A 108 -22.05 -18.34 -20.61
N GLU A 109 -21.85 -18.04 -21.90
CA GLU A 109 -21.10 -16.85 -22.34
C GLU A 109 -21.75 -15.54 -21.86
N ARG A 110 -23.08 -15.41 -21.93
CA ARG A 110 -23.76 -14.22 -21.41
C ARG A 110 -23.60 -14.04 -19.90
N GLU A 111 -23.57 -15.15 -19.16
CA GLU A 111 -23.31 -15.12 -17.72
C GLU A 111 -21.87 -14.71 -17.43
N GLN A 112 -20.89 -15.27 -18.15
CA GLN A 112 -19.48 -14.87 -18.05
C GLN A 112 -19.27 -13.40 -18.40
N ASP A 113 -19.89 -12.91 -19.49
CA ASP A 113 -19.88 -11.51 -19.88
C ASP A 113 -20.42 -10.59 -18.78
N GLN A 114 -21.49 -11.03 -18.10
CA GLN A 114 -22.07 -10.27 -17.01
C GLN A 114 -21.12 -10.23 -15.80
N ILE A 115 -20.54 -11.37 -15.42
CA ILE A 115 -19.54 -11.46 -14.35
C ILE A 115 -18.33 -10.57 -14.66
N ALA A 116 -17.85 -10.58 -15.91
CA ALA A 116 -16.72 -9.75 -16.34
C ALA A 116 -17.06 -8.25 -16.26
N ARG A 117 -18.28 -7.84 -16.66
CA ARG A 117 -18.74 -6.46 -16.51
C ARG A 117 -18.84 -6.04 -15.04
N ASP A 118 -19.42 -6.88 -14.20
CA ASP A 118 -19.57 -6.59 -12.77
C ASP A 118 -18.21 -6.50 -12.08
N ALA A 119 -17.28 -7.42 -12.39
CA ALA A 119 -15.90 -7.38 -11.88
C ALA A 119 -15.15 -6.11 -12.30
N ARG A 120 -15.33 -5.64 -13.54
CA ARG A 120 -14.74 -4.36 -14.02
C ARG A 120 -15.34 -3.16 -13.27
N MET A 121 -16.65 -3.19 -12.97
CA MET A 121 -17.31 -2.16 -12.19
C MET A 121 -16.75 -2.11 -10.76
N ASP A 122 -16.75 -3.24 -10.06
CA ASP A 122 -16.21 -3.38 -8.69
C ASP A 122 -14.74 -2.92 -8.62
N HIS A 123 -13.94 -3.28 -9.63
CA HIS A 123 -12.56 -2.85 -9.74
C HIS A 123 -12.45 -1.32 -9.86
N SER A 124 -13.23 -0.71 -10.75
CA SER A 124 -13.24 0.75 -10.93
C SER A 124 -13.65 1.49 -9.65
N GLU A 125 -14.62 0.95 -8.92
CA GLU A 125 -15.03 1.49 -7.63
C GLU A 125 -13.88 1.36 -6.62
N ALA A 126 -13.30 0.17 -6.46
CA ALA A 126 -12.18 -0.05 -5.55
C ALA A 126 -11.00 0.89 -5.83
N LEU A 127 -10.69 1.16 -7.10
CA LEU A 127 -9.64 2.09 -7.49
C LEU A 127 -9.99 3.54 -7.14
N ASN A 128 -11.24 3.96 -7.36
CA ASN A 128 -11.70 5.30 -6.98
C ASN A 128 -11.65 5.51 -5.45
N TRP A 129 -12.09 4.50 -4.68
CA TRP A 129 -12.01 4.51 -3.22
C TRP A 129 -10.56 4.55 -2.73
N ALA A 130 -9.66 3.76 -3.32
CA ALA A 130 -8.24 3.76 -2.98
C ALA A 130 -7.57 5.11 -3.28
N ASN A 131 -7.88 5.72 -4.43
CA ASN A 131 -7.37 7.04 -4.79
C ASN A 131 -7.89 8.14 -3.87
N THR A 132 -9.17 8.07 -3.48
CA THR A 132 -9.76 9.00 -2.51
C THR A 132 -9.08 8.88 -1.16
N ALA A 133 -8.92 7.66 -0.63
CA ALA A 133 -8.24 7.42 0.64
C ALA A 133 -6.77 7.92 0.61
N ARG A 134 -6.04 7.67 -0.48
CA ARG A 134 -4.67 8.19 -0.67
C ARG A 134 -4.64 9.71 -0.66
N ARG A 135 -5.57 10.36 -1.38
CA ARG A 135 -5.67 11.82 -1.43
C ARG A 135 -5.97 12.39 -0.05
N ASP A 136 -6.96 11.85 0.64
CA ASP A 136 -7.36 12.31 1.98
C ASP A 136 -6.21 12.13 2.99
N LEU A 137 -5.37 11.10 2.84
CA LEU A 137 -4.17 10.90 3.64
C LEU A 137 -3.11 11.97 3.38
N LEU A 138 -2.91 12.35 2.11
CA LEU A 138 -1.93 13.36 1.69
C LEU A 138 -2.37 14.80 1.98
N GLU A 139 -3.68 15.06 2.05
CA GLU A 139 -4.27 16.34 2.44
C GLU A 139 -4.02 16.67 3.93
N ARG A 140 -3.67 15.67 4.76
CA ARG A 140 -3.30 15.91 6.15
C ARG A 140 -2.02 16.74 6.24
N THR A 141 -2.01 17.69 7.18
CA THR A 141 -0.86 18.55 7.42
C THR A 141 0.36 17.75 7.88
N ILE A 142 1.53 18.09 7.36
CA ILE A 142 2.81 17.56 7.86
C ILE A 142 3.01 18.00 9.31
N GLN A 143 3.42 17.07 10.17
CA GLN A 143 3.75 17.38 11.55
C GLN A 143 5.13 18.03 11.60
N GLU A 144 5.17 19.28 12.05
CA GLU A 144 6.39 20.09 12.10
C GLU A 144 7.51 19.41 12.91
N GLN A 145 7.16 18.72 14.00
CA GLN A 145 8.10 17.99 14.84
C GLN A 145 8.80 16.85 14.06
N LEU A 146 8.04 16.06 13.29
CA LEU A 146 8.57 14.96 12.49
C LEU A 146 9.42 15.48 11.34
N ARG A 147 9.00 16.59 10.70
CA ARG A 147 9.79 17.25 9.66
C ARG A 147 11.13 17.73 10.22
N LYS A 148 11.12 18.42 11.36
CA LYS A 148 12.37 18.86 12.00
C LYS A 148 13.27 17.69 12.37
N HIS A 149 12.69 16.61 12.93
CA HIS A 149 13.43 15.40 13.27
C HIS A 149 14.13 14.82 12.03
N TRP A 150 13.40 14.74 10.91
CA TRP A 150 13.91 14.31 9.62
C TRP A 150 15.01 15.22 9.08
N ASP A 151 14.74 16.53 8.96
CA ASP A 151 15.68 17.51 8.38
C ASP A 151 16.96 17.69 9.22
N THR A 152 16.92 17.39 10.53
CA THR A 152 18.09 17.53 11.41
C THR A 152 19.09 16.38 11.23
N HIS A 153 18.62 15.22 10.77
CA HIS A 153 19.43 14.00 10.66
C HIS A 153 19.60 13.51 9.21
N GLY A 154 18.71 13.90 8.30
CA GLY A 154 18.85 13.70 6.86
C GLY A 154 19.81 14.74 6.28
N VAL A 155 20.94 14.26 5.77
CA VAL A 155 22.02 15.06 5.15
C VAL A 155 21.99 14.87 3.64
#